data_AF-A0A7I7QYN8-F1
#
_entry.id   AF-A0A7I7QYN8-F1
#
_cell.length_a   1.000
_cell.length_b   1.000
_cell.length_c   1.000
_cell.angle_alpha   90.00
_cell.angle_beta   90.00
_cell.angle_gamma   90.00
#
_symmetry.space_group_name_H-M   'P 1'
#
loop_
_entity.id
_entity.type
_entity.pdbx_description
1 polymer ?
#
loop_
_entity_poly.entity_id
_entity_poly.type
_entity_poly.pdbx_seq_one_letter_code
_entity_poly.pdbx_strand_id
1 'polypeptide(L)'
;MPEARPIAGTPRPSDGGEPLEPASSTEGVDVAPKPRKGTFFTRQTTILLAIIVVAVLAGGLAGGELYARHRADGILVDVAQCVVEDGATISFGVNPPFLWQHLTGHYTNISVVTAGDRVQSADGMTADVTLEDVRLQETADSKGTIGSLTAVLTWKSAGIKDTVAANLPGVGNLITDVRTDPSAGTIVMDAGNDNGVTAKPVVKDGNLDLEVLDVRGPLGKDTVQSALNDLTKKLNDNYPLGIHADSVEVTGAGVVGTFSSQDASIPKEDADPCFARL
;
A
#
# COMPACT_ATOMS: atom_id res chain seq x y z
N MET A 1 -46.90 45.98 4.58
CA MET A 1 -48.13 46.76 4.33
C MET A 1 -48.54 46.50 2.89
N PRO A 2 -49.72 45.92 2.66
CA PRO A 2 -50.20 45.48 1.35
C PRO A 2 -51.12 46.54 0.71
N GLU A 3 -51.07 46.67 -0.62
CA GLU A 3 -52.04 47.45 -1.40
C GLU A 3 -52.90 46.48 -2.23
N ALA A 4 -54.21 46.70 -2.17
CA ALA A 4 -55.31 45.91 -2.74
C ALA A 4 -55.73 46.51 -4.11
N ARG A 5 -56.48 45.88 -5.04
CA ARG A 5 -57.93 45.52 -5.07
C ARG A 5 -58.36 45.39 -6.58
N PRO A 6 -59.62 45.05 -6.96
CA PRO A 6 -59.91 44.06 -8.03
C PRO A 6 -60.96 44.50 -9.11
N ILE A 7 -61.41 43.52 -9.91
CA ILE A 7 -62.78 43.30 -10.49
C ILE A 7 -63.09 43.57 -11.99
N ALA A 8 -63.51 42.45 -12.62
CA ALA A 8 -64.55 42.14 -13.65
C ALA A 8 -64.53 42.68 -15.09
N GLY A 9 -64.91 41.77 -16.00
CA GLY A 9 -65.58 42.06 -17.26
C GLY A 9 -65.91 40.81 -18.09
N THR A 10 -67.19 40.53 -18.30
CA THR A 10 -67.80 39.77 -19.42
C THR A 10 -69.08 40.53 -19.81
N PRO A 11 -69.52 40.57 -21.09
CA PRO A 11 -70.17 39.43 -21.80
C PRO A 11 -70.00 39.34 -23.35
N ARG A 12 -70.62 38.30 -23.94
CA ARG A 12 -70.80 37.80 -25.36
C ARG A 12 -71.73 38.67 -26.26
N PRO A 13 -72.19 38.29 -27.50
CA PRO A 13 -71.74 37.37 -28.62
C PRO A 13 -71.96 37.89 -30.09
N SER A 14 -71.83 36.99 -31.10
CA SER A 14 -72.33 36.97 -32.52
C SER A 14 -71.54 37.75 -33.58
N ASP A 15 -71.43 37.41 -34.88
CA ASP A 15 -71.99 36.42 -35.84
C ASP A 15 -70.96 36.38 -37.02
N GLY A 16 -70.68 35.29 -37.76
CA GLY A 16 -71.45 34.81 -38.92
C GLY A 16 -70.97 35.40 -40.27
N GLY A 17 -70.44 34.58 -41.20
CA GLY A 17 -70.40 34.91 -42.65
C GLY A 17 -69.11 34.58 -43.44
N GLU A 18 -69.09 33.44 -44.13
CA GLU A 18 -68.42 33.19 -45.44
C GLU A 18 -69.31 33.82 -46.56
N PRO A 19 -68.96 33.93 -47.89
CA PRO A 19 -68.03 33.10 -48.68
C PRO A 19 -67.32 33.79 -49.91
N LEU A 20 -66.65 32.98 -50.74
CA LEU A 20 -66.40 33.10 -52.20
C LEU A 20 -65.11 33.76 -52.75
N GLU A 21 -64.22 32.89 -53.26
CA GLU A 21 -63.44 33.04 -54.51
C GLU A 21 -64.39 33.20 -55.75
N PRO A 22 -63.95 33.63 -56.97
CA PRO A 22 -62.69 33.24 -57.64
C PRO A 22 -62.03 34.28 -58.59
N ALA A 23 -60.82 33.94 -59.07
CA ALA A 23 -60.46 33.84 -60.50
C ALA A 23 -59.05 34.34 -60.88
N SER A 24 -58.31 33.40 -61.47
CA SER A 24 -57.43 33.54 -62.65
C SER A 24 -56.02 34.11 -62.52
N SER A 25 -55.09 33.14 -62.51
CA SER A 25 -54.06 32.91 -63.54
C SER A 25 -53.05 34.04 -63.84
N THR A 26 -51.79 33.82 -63.45
CA THR A 26 -50.69 33.88 -64.42
C THR A 26 -49.59 32.90 -64.00
N GLU A 27 -49.18 32.13 -64.99
CA GLU A 27 -48.11 31.14 -65.00
C GLU A 27 -46.75 31.77 -64.69
N GLY A 28 -46.02 31.17 -63.75
CA GLY A 28 -44.64 31.50 -63.41
C GLY A 28 -43.93 30.23 -62.98
N VAL A 29 -43.28 29.57 -63.93
CA VAL A 29 -42.35 28.48 -63.70
C VAL A 29 -41.22 29.01 -62.81
N ASP A 30 -41.00 28.43 -61.62
CA ASP A 30 -39.68 27.87 -61.29
C ASP A 30 -39.60 27.24 -59.88
N VAL A 31 -39.11 25.99 -59.90
CA VAL A 31 -38.35 25.28 -58.86
C VAL A 31 -38.98 25.12 -57.47
N ALA A 32 -39.56 23.94 -57.26
CA ALA A 32 -39.73 23.36 -55.93
C ALA A 32 -38.36 23.28 -55.21
N PRO A 33 -38.16 23.89 -54.02
CA PRO A 33 -37.05 23.49 -53.17
C PRO A 33 -37.41 22.14 -52.56
N LYS A 34 -36.75 21.08 -53.02
CA LYS A 34 -36.64 19.83 -52.25
C LYS A 34 -36.21 20.19 -50.82
N PRO A 35 -36.81 19.62 -49.78
CA PRO A 35 -36.29 19.81 -48.43
C PRO A 35 -34.91 19.16 -48.39
N ARG A 36 -33.84 19.95 -48.35
CA ARG A 36 -32.51 19.45 -48.01
C ARG A 36 -32.54 19.08 -46.52
N LYS A 37 -33.03 17.88 -46.23
CA LYS A 37 -32.54 17.08 -45.10
C LYS A 37 -31.08 16.76 -45.43
N GLY A 38 -30.18 17.62 -44.95
CA GLY A 38 -28.75 17.52 -45.20
C GLY A 38 -27.99 17.82 -43.92
N THR A 39 -28.02 16.86 -43.00
CA THR A 39 -26.91 16.45 -42.12
C THR A 39 -25.85 17.52 -41.82
N PHE A 40 -26.23 18.60 -41.12
CA PHE A 40 -25.27 19.46 -40.43
C PHE A 40 -25.03 18.91 -39.02
N PHE A 41 -24.43 17.72 -38.92
CA PHE A 41 -23.49 17.55 -37.82
C PHE A 41 -22.34 18.47 -38.15
N THR A 42 -22.45 19.73 -37.71
CA THR A 42 -21.41 20.74 -37.92
C THR A 42 -20.08 20.15 -37.45
N ARG A 43 -18.96 20.46 -38.14
CA ARG A 43 -17.63 20.02 -37.68
C ARG A 43 -17.40 20.30 -36.19
N GLN A 44 -18.03 21.34 -35.66
CA GLN A 44 -18.05 21.66 -34.24
C GLN A 44 -18.77 20.61 -33.39
N THR A 45 -19.94 20.12 -33.80
CA THR A 45 -20.66 19.04 -33.08
C THR A 45 -19.87 17.73 -33.08
N THR A 46 -19.19 17.38 -34.18
CA THR A 46 -18.37 16.15 -34.22
C THR A 46 -17.09 16.27 -33.39
N ILE A 47 -16.42 17.42 -33.41
CA ILE A 47 -15.25 17.68 -32.54
C ILE A 47 -15.67 17.66 -31.07
N LEU A 48 -16.79 18.30 -30.72
CA LEU A 48 -17.31 18.31 -29.35
C LEU A 48 -17.64 16.88 -28.88
N LEU A 49 -18.31 16.09 -29.72
CA LEU A 49 -18.63 14.69 -29.41
C LEU A 49 -17.35 13.87 -29.20
N ALA A 50 -16.33 14.04 -30.07
CA ALA A 50 -15.05 13.35 -29.92
C ALA A 50 -14.34 13.72 -28.61
N ILE A 51 -14.34 15.00 -28.23
CA ILE A 51 -13.78 15.46 -26.95
C ILE A 51 -14.54 14.82 -25.78
N ILE A 52 -15.87 14.79 -25.82
CA ILE A 52 -16.70 14.17 -24.77
C ILE A 52 -16.38 12.67 -24.66
N VAL A 53 -16.26 11.96 -25.78
CA VAL A 53 -15.90 10.53 -25.78
C VAL A 53 -14.53 10.32 -25.17
N VAL A 54 -13.53 11.12 -25.56
CA VAL A 54 -12.18 11.05 -24.99
C VAL A 54 -12.18 11.38 -23.49
N ALA A 55 -12.95 12.37 -23.06
CA ALA A 55 -13.07 12.75 -21.66
C ALA A 55 -13.77 11.68 -20.82
N VAL A 56 -14.81 11.02 -21.36
CA VAL A 56 -15.50 9.89 -20.71
C VAL A 56 -14.58 8.67 -20.62
N LEU A 57 -13.81 8.39 -21.68
CA LEU A 57 -12.82 7.31 -21.65
C LEU A 57 -11.71 7.60 -20.63
N ALA A 58 -11.17 8.82 -20.63
CA ALA A 58 -10.15 9.25 -19.68
C ALA A 58 -10.69 9.23 -18.24
N GLY A 59 -11.91 9.74 -18.01
CA GLY A 59 -12.57 9.75 -16.71
C GLY A 59 -12.94 8.35 -16.22
N GLY A 60 -13.39 7.46 -17.11
CA GLY A 60 -13.66 6.07 -16.81
C GLY A 60 -12.38 5.28 -16.47
N LEU A 61 -11.30 5.51 -17.22
CA LEU A 61 -9.98 4.94 -16.91
C LEU A 61 -9.45 5.45 -15.57
N ALA A 62 -9.54 6.75 -15.31
CA ALA A 62 -9.10 7.34 -14.05
C ALA A 62 -9.93 6.86 -12.85
N GLY A 63 -11.25 6.77 -13.00
CA GLY A 63 -12.14 6.24 -11.96
C GLY A 63 -11.94 4.75 -11.72
N GLY A 64 -11.78 3.95 -12.78
CA GLY A 64 -11.47 2.53 -12.70
C GLY A 64 -10.12 2.25 -12.05
N GLU A 65 -9.10 3.04 -12.38
CA GLU A 65 -7.77 2.99 -11.77
C GLU A 65 -7.83 3.26 -10.26
N LEU A 66 -8.52 4.34 -9.85
CA LEU A 66 -8.67 4.69 -8.43
C LEU A 66 -9.38 3.58 -7.65
N TYR A 67 -10.47 3.03 -8.20
CA TYR A 67 -11.22 1.94 -7.57
C TYR A 67 -10.39 0.66 -7.46
N ALA A 68 -9.67 0.28 -8.53
CA ALA A 68 -8.83 -0.90 -8.55
C ALA A 68 -7.67 -0.78 -7.54
N ARG A 69 -7.00 0.37 -7.47
CA ARG A 69 -5.98 0.66 -6.44
C ARG A 69 -6.55 0.54 -5.04
N HIS A 70 -7.68 1.20 -4.77
CA HIS A 70 -8.30 1.17 -3.45
C HIS A 70 -8.74 -0.24 -3.02
N ARG A 71 -9.19 -1.06 -3.97
CA ARG A 71 -9.56 -2.45 -3.69
C ARG A 71 -8.34 -3.34 -3.44
N ALA A 72 -7.25 -3.11 -4.17
CA ALA A 72 -5.98 -3.83 -4.01
C ALA A 72 -5.27 -3.46 -2.70
N ASP A 73 -5.27 -2.17 -2.33
CA ASP A 73 -4.76 -1.68 -1.04
C ASP A 73 -5.38 -2.48 0.11
N GLY A 74 -6.71 -2.65 0.11
CA GLY A 74 -7.40 -3.37 1.19
C GLY A 74 -7.00 -4.84 1.33
N ILE A 75 -6.74 -5.57 0.23
CA ILE A 75 -6.36 -6.99 0.30
C ILE A 75 -4.91 -7.13 0.77
N LEU A 76 -4.00 -6.33 0.21
CA LEU A 76 -2.59 -6.42 0.55
C LEU A 76 -2.34 -5.94 1.98
N VAL A 77 -3.07 -4.93 2.48
CA VAL A 77 -2.98 -4.47 3.88
C VAL A 77 -3.37 -5.58 4.84
N ASP A 78 -4.44 -6.34 4.57
CA ASP A 78 -4.84 -7.47 5.42
C ASP A 78 -3.73 -8.54 5.50
N VAL A 79 -3.09 -8.87 4.37
CA VAL A 79 -1.99 -9.84 4.31
C VAL A 79 -0.75 -9.31 5.03
N ALA A 80 -0.38 -8.05 4.79
CA ALA A 80 0.75 -7.42 5.46
C ALA A 80 0.55 -7.35 6.98
N GLN A 81 -0.65 -7.00 7.44
CA GLN A 81 -0.99 -6.99 8.87
C GLN A 81 -0.93 -8.39 9.49
N CYS A 82 -1.32 -9.43 8.75
CA CYS A 82 -1.20 -10.81 9.20
C CYS A 82 0.27 -11.24 9.34
N VAL A 83 1.12 -10.91 8.36
CA VAL A 83 2.54 -11.30 8.35
C VAL A 83 3.38 -10.51 9.36
N VAL A 84 3.09 -9.22 9.52
CA VAL A 84 3.82 -8.31 10.41
C VAL A 84 3.28 -8.36 11.84
N GLU A 85 2.04 -8.83 12.06
CA GLU A 85 1.32 -8.77 13.34
C GLU A 85 1.14 -7.34 13.91
N ASP A 86 1.26 -6.33 13.05
CA ASP A 86 1.07 -4.91 13.33
C ASP A 86 0.31 -4.22 12.18
N GLY A 87 -0.19 -3.00 12.41
CA GLY A 87 -0.71 -2.15 11.36
C GLY A 87 0.32 -1.98 10.24
N ALA A 88 -0.10 -2.11 8.98
CA ALA A 88 0.74 -1.88 7.82
C ALA A 88 0.02 -0.97 6.82
N THR A 89 0.76 -0.04 6.23
CA THR A 89 0.32 0.85 5.15
C THR A 89 1.04 0.45 3.87
N ILE A 90 0.30 0.31 2.78
CA ILE A 90 0.85 -0.08 1.48
C ILE A 90 0.76 1.11 0.54
N SER A 91 1.81 1.31 -0.26
CA SER A 91 1.89 2.36 -1.27
C SER A 91 2.41 1.77 -2.57
N PHE A 92 1.69 2.05 -3.66
CA PHE A 92 2.05 1.62 -5.01
C PHE A 92 2.72 2.74 -5.80
N GLY A 93 3.72 2.40 -6.60
CA GLY A 93 4.31 3.32 -7.58
C GLY A 93 3.27 3.91 -8.55
N VAL A 94 3.41 5.19 -8.89
CA VAL A 94 2.44 5.93 -9.74
C VAL A 94 2.46 5.57 -11.23
N ASN A 95 3.47 4.81 -11.70
CA ASN A 95 3.68 4.48 -13.12
C ASN A 95 4.40 3.12 -13.25
N PRO A 96 3.88 2.13 -14.03
CA PRO A 96 2.68 2.15 -14.88
C PRO A 96 1.35 2.14 -14.11
N PRO A 97 0.21 2.50 -14.73
CA PRO A 97 -1.11 2.42 -14.09
C PRO A 97 -1.44 1.00 -13.60
N PHE A 98 -2.06 0.86 -12.43
CA PHE A 98 -2.48 -0.39 -11.80
C PHE A 98 -3.36 -1.24 -12.72
N LEU A 99 -4.29 -0.64 -13.48
CA LEU A 99 -5.10 -1.39 -14.45
C LEU A 99 -4.25 -2.01 -15.56
N TRP A 100 -3.16 -1.36 -15.96
CA TRP A 100 -2.20 -1.90 -16.92
C TRP A 100 -1.35 -3.02 -16.29
N GLN A 101 -0.95 -2.86 -15.02
CA GLN A 101 -0.26 -3.89 -14.24
C GLN A 101 -1.13 -5.14 -14.04
N HIS A 102 -2.42 -4.95 -13.70
CA HIS A 102 -3.38 -6.03 -13.55
C HIS A 102 -3.64 -6.77 -14.87
N LEU A 103 -3.73 -6.04 -15.99
CA LEU A 103 -3.89 -6.64 -17.31
C LEU A 103 -2.64 -7.42 -17.76
N THR A 104 -1.44 -6.94 -17.40
CA THR A 104 -0.17 -7.57 -17.76
C THR A 104 0.29 -8.64 -16.75
N GLY A 105 -0.30 -8.68 -15.56
CA GLY A 105 0.08 -9.60 -14.47
C GLY A 105 1.41 -9.25 -13.79
N HIS A 106 1.96 -8.07 -14.06
CA HIS A 106 3.24 -7.59 -13.54
C HIS A 106 3.00 -6.40 -12.61
N TYR A 107 3.26 -6.58 -11.32
CA TYR A 107 3.17 -5.51 -10.34
C TYR A 107 4.57 -4.97 -10.02
N THR A 108 4.78 -3.68 -10.25
CA THR A 108 6.07 -3.00 -10.06
C THR A 108 6.00 -2.02 -8.90
N ASN A 109 6.99 -2.08 -7.98
CA ASN A 109 7.23 -1.14 -6.88
C ASN A 109 6.09 -1.07 -5.86
N ILE A 110 5.91 -2.15 -5.09
CA ILE A 110 5.01 -2.18 -3.93
C ILE A 110 5.85 -1.85 -2.68
N SER A 111 5.49 -0.80 -1.96
CA SER A 111 6.10 -0.46 -0.68
C SER A 111 5.14 -0.74 0.47
N VAL A 112 5.63 -1.36 1.54
CA VAL A 112 4.88 -1.72 2.74
C VAL A 112 5.60 -1.12 3.94
N VAL A 113 4.93 -0.24 4.66
CA VAL A 113 5.47 0.44 5.85
C VAL A 113 4.62 0.06 7.05
N THR A 114 5.24 -0.43 8.12
CA THR A 114 4.53 -0.82 9.34
C THR A 114 4.25 0.39 10.24
N ALA A 115 3.22 0.28 11.09
CA ALA A 115 2.78 1.34 12.00
C ALA A 115 3.80 1.59 13.11
N GLY A 116 4.54 0.56 13.51
CA GLY A 116 5.72 0.66 14.37
C GLY A 116 5.47 0.30 15.83
N ASP A 117 4.36 -0.39 16.12
CA ASP A 117 4.08 -0.92 17.45
C ASP A 117 4.85 -2.23 17.67
N ARG A 118 4.92 -3.08 16.65
CA ARG A 118 5.75 -4.30 16.62
C ARG A 118 6.01 -4.80 15.19
N VAL A 119 6.96 -5.72 15.06
CA VAL A 119 7.08 -6.59 13.87
C VAL A 119 7.24 -8.01 14.41
N GLN A 120 6.22 -8.84 14.22
CA GLN A 120 6.10 -10.18 14.81
C GLN A 120 6.34 -10.14 16.34
N SER A 121 7.26 -10.99 16.84
CA SER A 121 7.65 -11.05 18.25
C SER A 121 8.58 -9.92 18.70
N ALA A 122 8.92 -8.95 17.84
CA ALA A 122 9.80 -7.83 18.16
C ALA A 122 8.99 -6.54 18.37
N ASP A 123 8.85 -6.14 19.63
CA ASP A 123 8.17 -4.90 20.01
C ASP A 123 9.00 -3.66 19.60
N GLY A 124 8.32 -2.56 19.25
CA GLY A 124 8.96 -1.28 18.92
C GLY A 124 9.83 -1.28 17.66
N MET A 125 9.59 -2.23 16.76
CA MET A 125 10.23 -2.35 15.45
C MET A 125 9.32 -1.76 14.36
N THR A 126 9.92 -1.10 13.37
CA THR A 126 9.27 -0.68 12.12
C THR A 126 9.95 -1.36 10.94
N ALA A 127 9.18 -1.82 9.96
CA ALA A 127 9.72 -2.33 8.71
C ALA A 127 9.25 -1.45 7.53
N ASP A 128 10.20 -1.08 6.69
CA ASP A 128 9.96 -0.48 5.38
C ASP A 128 10.40 -1.49 4.31
N VAL A 129 9.44 -2.09 3.63
CA VAL A 129 9.66 -3.19 2.68
C VAL A 129 9.31 -2.72 1.28
N THR A 130 10.22 -2.90 0.34
CA THR A 130 10.02 -2.66 -1.09
C THR A 130 10.08 -3.97 -1.85
N LEU A 131 9.05 -4.24 -2.64
CA LEU A 131 8.92 -5.40 -3.51
C LEU A 131 8.94 -4.96 -4.97
N GLU A 132 9.74 -5.62 -5.78
CA GLU A 132 9.83 -5.40 -7.22
C GLU A 132 9.59 -6.68 -8.00
N ASP A 133 8.98 -6.52 -9.19
CA ASP A 133 8.65 -7.62 -10.11
C ASP A 133 7.83 -8.73 -9.46
N VAL A 134 6.68 -8.36 -8.89
CA VAL A 134 5.72 -9.32 -8.34
C VAL A 134 4.85 -9.88 -9.46
N ARG A 135 4.89 -11.19 -9.65
CA ARG A 135 4.16 -11.93 -10.69
C ARG A 135 3.21 -12.91 -10.04
N LEU A 136 1.92 -12.64 -10.10
CA LEU A 136 0.87 -13.52 -9.58
C LEU A 136 0.51 -14.57 -10.63
N GLN A 137 1.37 -15.59 -10.76
CA GLN A 137 1.13 -16.75 -11.61
C GLN A 137 1.05 -17.99 -10.74
N GLU A 138 -0.18 -18.47 -10.53
CA GLU A 138 -0.40 -19.66 -9.72
C GLU A 138 0.19 -20.91 -10.40
N THR A 139 0.98 -21.66 -9.64
CA THR A 139 1.52 -22.96 -10.02
C THR A 139 1.04 -24.03 -9.03
N ALA A 140 1.49 -25.27 -9.19
CA ALA A 140 1.17 -26.33 -8.23
C ALA A 140 1.62 -25.98 -6.80
N ASP A 141 2.75 -25.28 -6.67
CA ASP A 141 3.46 -25.11 -5.39
C ASP A 141 3.52 -23.65 -4.89
N SER A 142 3.06 -22.67 -5.69
CA SER A 142 3.17 -21.24 -5.33
C SER A 142 2.03 -20.40 -5.93
N LYS A 143 1.66 -19.31 -5.26
CA LYS A 143 0.72 -18.29 -5.79
C LYS A 143 1.38 -17.28 -6.73
N GLY A 144 2.71 -17.28 -6.84
CA GLY A 144 3.45 -16.35 -7.69
C GLY A 144 4.89 -16.16 -7.26
N THR A 145 5.61 -15.25 -7.92
CA THR A 145 7.01 -14.96 -7.64
C THR A 145 7.23 -13.48 -7.37
N ILE A 146 8.23 -13.17 -6.55
CA ILE A 146 8.72 -11.82 -6.29
C ILE A 146 10.16 -11.78 -6.80
N GLY A 147 10.43 -10.96 -7.83
CA GLY A 147 11.77 -10.87 -8.41
C GLY A 147 12.80 -10.32 -7.41
N SER A 148 12.45 -9.25 -6.68
CA SER A 148 13.30 -8.80 -5.56
C SER A 148 12.49 -8.22 -4.41
N LEU A 149 13.05 -8.37 -3.21
CA LEU A 149 12.54 -7.79 -1.97
C LEU A 149 13.72 -7.10 -1.27
N THR A 150 13.53 -5.85 -0.87
CA THR A 150 14.44 -5.13 0.02
C THR A 150 13.66 -4.65 1.23
N ALA A 151 14.21 -4.80 2.43
CA ALA A 151 13.58 -4.33 3.65
C ALA A 151 14.57 -3.58 4.54
N VAL A 152 14.12 -2.48 5.13
CA VAL A 152 14.82 -1.73 6.15
C VAL A 152 14.04 -1.87 7.45
N LEU A 153 14.62 -2.59 8.41
CA LEU A 153 14.04 -2.79 9.73
C LEU A 153 14.72 -1.82 10.70
N THR A 154 13.94 -0.95 11.32
CA THR A 154 14.42 -0.04 12.37
C THR A 154 13.86 -0.49 13.71
N TRP A 155 14.74 -0.70 14.67
CA TRP A 155 14.37 -1.21 15.99
C TRP A 155 14.85 -0.26 17.09
N LYS A 156 13.90 0.36 17.79
CA LYS A 156 14.21 1.33 18.84
C LYS A 156 14.74 0.64 20.09
N SER A 157 15.62 1.30 20.83
CA SER A 157 16.20 0.73 22.07
C SER A 157 15.13 0.28 23.09
N ALA A 158 14.03 1.03 23.22
CA ALA A 158 12.90 0.64 24.07
C ALA A 158 12.25 -0.67 23.61
N GLY A 159 12.10 -0.85 22.28
CA GLY A 159 11.57 -2.09 21.71
C GLY A 159 12.50 -3.29 21.89
N ILE A 160 13.82 -3.07 21.80
CA ILE A 160 14.83 -4.09 22.09
C ILE A 160 14.70 -4.56 23.54
N LYS A 161 14.55 -3.64 24.48
CA LYS A 161 14.31 -3.96 25.90
C LYS A 161 13.08 -4.85 26.07
N ASP A 162 11.94 -4.45 25.52
CA ASP A 162 10.67 -5.16 25.72
C ASP A 162 10.69 -6.55 25.08
N THR A 163 11.29 -6.67 23.90
CA THR A 163 11.47 -7.96 23.21
C THR A 163 12.38 -8.90 23.99
N VAL A 164 13.50 -8.39 24.51
CA VAL A 164 14.42 -9.18 25.35
C VAL A 164 13.70 -9.62 26.62
N ALA A 165 12.88 -8.76 27.23
CA ALA A 165 12.08 -9.11 28.40
C ALA A 165 11.07 -10.23 28.10
N ALA A 166 10.39 -10.17 26.94
CA ALA A 166 9.39 -11.15 26.54
C ALA A 166 9.96 -12.49 26.05
N ASN A 167 11.15 -12.46 25.43
CA ASN A 167 11.69 -13.63 24.71
C ASN A 167 12.88 -14.31 25.41
N LEU A 168 13.43 -13.77 26.50
CA LEU A 168 14.44 -14.44 27.32
C LEU A 168 13.86 -14.95 28.64
N PRO A 169 13.57 -16.26 28.77
CA PRO A 169 13.05 -16.83 30.00
C PRO A 169 14.02 -16.64 31.17
N GLY A 170 13.50 -16.19 32.31
CA GLY A 170 14.24 -16.10 33.57
C GLY A 170 15.19 -14.90 33.72
N VAL A 171 15.70 -14.34 32.62
CA VAL A 171 16.65 -13.20 32.66
C VAL A 171 16.13 -11.94 31.96
N GLY A 172 15.12 -12.03 31.09
CA GLY A 172 14.58 -10.89 30.36
C GLY A 172 14.07 -9.77 31.29
N ASN A 173 13.37 -10.14 32.38
CA ASN A 173 12.86 -9.19 33.37
C ASN A 173 13.94 -8.47 34.19
N LEU A 174 15.20 -8.90 34.08
CA LEU A 174 16.31 -8.22 34.73
C LEU A 174 16.75 -6.99 33.95
N ILE A 175 16.45 -6.92 32.64
CA ILE A 175 16.85 -5.80 31.81
C ILE A 175 16.02 -4.56 32.16
N THR A 176 16.71 -3.57 32.69
CA THR A 176 16.14 -2.29 33.12
C THR A 176 16.18 -1.25 32.02
N ASP A 177 17.21 -1.28 31.17
CA ASP A 177 17.39 -0.32 30.09
C ASP A 177 18.21 -0.89 28.94
N VAL A 178 18.09 -0.29 27.77
CA VAL A 178 18.90 -0.57 26.58
C VAL A 178 19.38 0.75 26.01
N ARG A 179 20.70 0.88 25.87
CA ARG A 179 21.36 2.05 25.26
C ARG A 179 22.23 1.64 24.09
N THR A 180 22.48 2.56 23.19
CA THR A 180 23.30 2.34 22.00
C THR A 180 24.55 3.20 22.03
N ASP A 181 25.64 2.68 21.48
CA ASP A 181 26.86 3.41 21.17
C ASP A 181 27.14 3.27 19.68
N PRO A 182 26.75 4.25 18.86
CA PRO A 182 26.98 4.24 17.41
C PRO A 182 28.47 4.24 17.05
N SER A 183 29.32 4.88 17.88
CA SER A 183 30.74 5.00 17.60
C SER A 183 31.49 3.68 17.79
N ALA A 184 31.07 2.88 18.78
CA ALA A 184 31.54 1.53 18.98
C ALA A 184 30.78 0.48 18.14
N GLY A 185 29.61 0.84 17.63
CA GLY A 185 28.69 -0.07 16.95
C GLY A 185 28.07 -1.09 17.90
N THR A 186 27.81 -0.73 19.16
CA THR A 186 27.39 -1.66 20.22
C THR A 186 26.09 -1.26 20.88
N ILE A 187 25.39 -2.25 21.41
CA ILE A 187 24.23 -2.10 22.28
C ILE A 187 24.65 -2.50 23.69
N VAL A 188 24.23 -1.74 24.69
CA VAL A 188 24.42 -2.07 26.10
C VAL A 188 23.05 -2.30 26.72
N MET A 189 22.85 -3.51 27.25
CA MET A 189 21.66 -3.90 28.00
C MET A 189 21.99 -3.82 29.49
N ASP A 190 21.38 -2.89 30.22
CA ASP A 190 21.63 -2.69 31.64
C ASP A 190 20.65 -3.51 32.49
N ALA A 191 21.18 -4.25 33.47
CA ALA A 191 20.42 -5.15 34.34
C ALA A 191 20.33 -4.68 35.80
N GLY A 192 20.53 -3.37 36.03
CA GLY A 192 20.57 -2.76 37.36
C GLY A 192 21.80 -3.13 38.20
N ASN A 193 22.07 -2.36 39.27
CA ASN A 193 23.18 -2.59 40.21
C ASN A 193 24.54 -2.81 39.52
N ASP A 194 24.88 -1.95 38.56
CA ASP A 194 26.10 -2.01 37.73
C ASP A 194 26.27 -3.29 36.89
N ASN A 195 25.25 -4.15 36.81
CA ASN A 195 25.22 -5.30 35.92
C ASN A 195 24.76 -4.89 34.52
N GLY A 196 25.23 -5.62 33.50
CA GLY A 196 24.80 -5.41 32.14
C GLY A 196 25.62 -6.19 31.12
N VAL A 197 25.20 -6.11 29.87
CA VAL A 197 25.82 -6.82 28.75
C VAL A 197 26.10 -5.81 27.65
N THR A 198 27.31 -5.81 27.12
CA THR A 198 27.65 -5.07 25.90
C THR A 198 27.73 -6.07 24.76
N ALA A 199 26.91 -5.89 23.74
CA ALA A 199 26.86 -6.74 22.57
C ALA A 199 26.98 -5.92 21.28
N LYS A 200 27.54 -6.53 20.23
CA LYS A 200 27.68 -5.95 18.90
C LYS A 200 26.75 -6.68 17.93
N PRO A 201 25.80 -5.98 17.29
CA PRO A 201 25.07 -6.53 16.17
C PRO A 201 26.01 -6.80 15.00
N VAL A 202 25.92 -8.00 14.45
CA VAL A 202 26.70 -8.43 13.29
C VAL A 202 25.82 -9.21 12.33
N VAL A 203 26.14 -9.15 11.04
CA VAL A 203 25.53 -10.01 10.04
C VAL A 203 26.47 -11.18 9.79
N LYS A 204 25.96 -12.40 9.88
CA LYS A 204 26.72 -13.62 9.67
C LYS A 204 25.89 -14.63 8.88
N ASP A 205 26.42 -15.07 7.74
CA ASP A 205 25.77 -16.05 6.87
C ASP A 205 24.31 -15.68 6.50
N GLY A 206 24.04 -14.39 6.31
CA GLY A 206 22.70 -13.87 6.02
C GLY A 206 21.77 -13.76 7.22
N ASN A 207 22.24 -14.03 8.44
CA ASN A 207 21.48 -13.89 9.68
C ASN A 207 21.96 -12.68 10.49
N LEU A 208 21.03 -12.07 11.22
CA LEU A 208 21.36 -11.08 12.23
C LEU A 208 21.78 -11.80 13.52
N ASP A 209 22.98 -11.53 14.00
CA ASP A 209 23.55 -12.09 15.22
C ASP A 209 23.96 -10.99 16.21
N LEU A 210 24.13 -11.36 17.48
CA LEU A 210 24.61 -10.49 18.55
C LEU A 210 25.87 -11.09 19.18
N GLU A 211 27.02 -10.46 18.94
CA GLU A 211 28.29 -10.87 19.55
C GLU A 211 28.46 -10.21 20.92
N VAL A 212 28.55 -10.99 21.98
CA VAL A 212 28.80 -10.47 23.33
C VAL A 212 30.26 -10.02 23.43
N LEU A 213 30.47 -8.75 23.74
CA LEU A 213 31.80 -8.19 23.96
C LEU A 213 32.16 -8.25 25.44
N ASP A 214 31.26 -7.80 26.30
CA ASP A 214 31.48 -7.68 27.74
C ASP A 214 30.22 -8.06 28.55
N VAL A 215 30.42 -8.62 29.75
CA VAL A 215 29.37 -8.96 30.69
C VAL A 215 29.79 -8.51 32.09
N ARG A 216 28.98 -7.63 32.69
CA ARG A 216 29.07 -7.19 34.07
C ARG A 216 28.01 -7.90 34.89
N GLY A 217 28.44 -8.65 35.92
CA GLY A 217 27.54 -9.30 36.87
C GLY A 217 27.85 -10.78 37.09
N PRO A 218 26.93 -11.52 37.73
CA PRO A 218 27.16 -12.91 38.12
C PRO A 218 27.04 -13.92 36.96
N LEU A 219 26.54 -13.49 35.79
CA LEU A 219 26.37 -14.34 34.63
C LEU A 219 27.67 -14.47 33.84
N GLY A 220 27.97 -15.68 33.36
CA GLY A 220 29.10 -15.93 32.48
C GLY A 220 28.83 -15.44 31.05
N LYS A 221 29.89 -15.00 30.36
CA LYS A 221 29.84 -14.55 28.96
C LYS A 221 29.20 -15.60 28.04
N ASP A 222 29.55 -16.87 28.21
CA ASP A 222 29.02 -17.98 27.38
C ASP A 222 27.51 -18.20 27.59
N THR A 223 27.03 -18.05 28.83
CA THR A 223 25.59 -18.17 29.14
C THR A 223 24.80 -17.05 28.48
N VAL A 224 25.32 -15.81 28.54
CA VAL A 224 24.70 -14.66 27.88
C VAL A 224 24.74 -14.82 26.36
N GLN A 225 25.87 -15.26 25.81
CA GLN A 225 26.00 -15.50 24.37
C GLN A 225 25.01 -16.54 23.89
N SER A 226 24.83 -17.65 24.62
CA SER A 226 23.83 -18.67 24.26
C SER A 226 22.42 -18.10 24.25
N ALA A 227 22.05 -17.32 25.27
CA ALA A 227 20.71 -16.72 25.34
C ALA A 227 20.44 -15.74 24.19
N LEU A 228 21.43 -14.90 23.84
CA LEU A 228 21.31 -13.99 22.71
C LEU A 228 21.27 -14.73 21.37
N ASN A 229 22.03 -15.83 21.22
CA ASN A 229 21.97 -16.68 20.03
C ASN A 229 20.59 -17.33 19.86
N ASP A 230 19.98 -17.80 20.95
CA ASP A 230 18.64 -18.40 20.89
C ASP A 230 17.59 -17.35 20.50
N LEU A 231 17.72 -16.12 21.01
CA LEU A 231 16.88 -14.99 20.63
C LEU A 231 17.04 -14.64 19.15
N THR A 232 18.28 -14.44 18.68
CA THR A 232 18.53 -14.08 17.28
C THR A 232 18.10 -15.20 16.35
N LYS A 233 18.36 -16.46 16.70
CA LYS A 233 17.86 -17.62 15.95
C LYS A 233 16.35 -17.58 15.80
N LYS A 234 15.61 -17.36 16.89
CA LYS A 234 14.13 -17.28 16.84
C LYS A 234 13.66 -16.14 15.93
N LEU A 235 14.34 -14.99 15.94
CA LEU A 235 14.00 -13.86 15.07
C LEU A 235 14.29 -14.16 13.60
N ASN A 236 15.45 -14.75 13.30
CA ASN A 236 15.84 -15.09 11.93
C ASN A 236 14.98 -16.23 11.33
N ASP A 237 14.60 -17.24 12.14
CA ASP A 237 13.79 -18.37 11.68
C ASP A 237 12.38 -17.94 11.21
N ASN A 238 11.90 -16.76 11.62
CA ASN A 238 10.57 -16.23 11.26
C ASN A 238 10.59 -15.27 10.06
N TYR A 239 11.73 -15.09 9.39
CA TYR A 239 11.85 -14.27 8.20
C TYR A 239 11.21 -14.96 6.98
N PRO A 240 10.09 -14.43 6.46
CA PRO A 240 9.40 -15.07 5.34
C PRO A 240 10.13 -14.82 4.03
N LEU A 241 9.73 -15.53 2.97
CA LEU A 241 10.15 -15.24 1.59
C LEU A 241 11.68 -15.28 1.34
N GLY A 242 12.41 -16.06 2.17
CA GLY A 242 13.85 -16.28 2.00
C GLY A 242 14.69 -15.02 2.19
N ILE A 243 14.19 -14.04 2.95
CA ILE A 243 14.91 -12.81 3.24
C ILE A 243 16.09 -13.07 4.18
N HIS A 244 17.22 -12.42 3.88
CA HIS A 244 18.45 -12.48 4.66
C HIS A 244 18.94 -11.08 5.00
N ALA A 245 19.71 -10.96 6.08
CA ALA A 245 20.34 -9.72 6.49
C ALA A 245 21.54 -9.39 5.60
N ASP A 246 21.58 -8.17 5.09
CA ASP A 246 22.70 -7.63 4.31
C ASP A 246 23.65 -6.81 5.19
N SER A 247 23.09 -6.00 6.08
CA SER A 247 23.85 -5.10 6.94
C SER A 247 23.09 -4.75 8.22
N VAL A 248 23.84 -4.33 9.24
CA VAL A 248 23.30 -3.81 10.49
C VAL A 248 24.12 -2.61 10.95
N GLU A 249 23.43 -1.57 11.39
CA GLU A 249 23.99 -0.32 11.87
C GLU A 249 23.39 0.04 13.23
N VAL A 250 24.24 0.45 14.17
CA VAL A 250 23.81 1.00 15.46
C VAL A 250 23.69 2.52 15.35
N THR A 251 22.52 3.04 15.69
CA THR A 251 22.20 4.47 15.67
C THR A 251 21.99 5.00 17.09
N GLY A 252 21.87 6.32 17.24
CA GLY A 252 21.63 6.92 18.56
C GLY A 252 20.28 6.54 19.19
N ALA A 253 19.34 6.03 18.40
CA ALA A 253 17.98 5.68 18.85
C ALA A 253 17.71 4.16 18.92
N GLY A 254 18.63 3.33 18.41
CA GLY A 254 18.41 1.90 18.27
C GLY A 254 19.29 1.29 17.18
N VAL A 255 18.76 0.29 16.47
CA VAL A 255 19.46 -0.47 15.43
C VAL A 255 18.69 -0.39 14.13
N VAL A 256 19.40 -0.28 13.01
CA VAL A 256 18.82 -0.35 11.67
C VAL A 256 19.48 -1.52 10.93
N GLY A 257 18.67 -2.43 10.42
CA GLY A 257 19.12 -3.55 9.59
C GLY A 257 18.57 -3.43 8.17
N THR A 258 19.39 -3.74 7.18
CA THR A 258 18.97 -3.88 5.78
C THR A 258 18.94 -5.35 5.43
N PHE A 259 17.89 -5.77 4.73
CA PHE A 259 17.63 -7.15 4.37
C PHE A 259 17.18 -7.25 2.91
N SER A 260 17.47 -8.38 2.26
CA SER A 260 17.08 -8.59 0.88
C SER A 260 16.71 -10.05 0.55
N SER A 261 15.96 -10.24 -0.53
CA SER A 261 15.81 -11.54 -1.20
C SER A 261 15.62 -11.36 -2.70
N GLN A 262 15.88 -12.43 -3.46
CA GLN A 262 15.70 -12.49 -4.91
C GLN A 262 14.92 -13.74 -5.27
N ASP A 263 14.08 -13.63 -6.30
CA ASP A 263 13.27 -14.72 -6.86
C ASP A 263 12.48 -15.51 -5.80
N ALA A 264 11.91 -14.79 -4.83
CA ALA A 264 11.17 -15.39 -3.74
C ALA A 264 9.81 -15.94 -4.24
N SER A 265 9.49 -17.17 -3.84
CA SER A 265 8.20 -17.79 -4.15
C SER A 265 7.15 -17.36 -3.11
N ILE A 266 5.99 -16.90 -3.58
CA ILE A 266 4.86 -16.56 -2.72
C ILE A 266 4.22 -17.87 -2.24
N PRO A 267 4.18 -18.14 -0.92
CA PRO A 267 3.66 -19.39 -0.40
C PRO A 267 2.16 -19.54 -0.66
N LYS A 268 1.69 -20.79 -0.76
CA LYS A 268 0.25 -21.10 -0.75
C LYS A 268 -0.31 -20.99 0.66
N GLU A 269 -1.62 -20.91 0.73
CA GLU A 269 -2.38 -20.81 1.98
C GLU A 269 -2.17 -21.98 2.94
N ASP A 270 -1.87 -23.16 2.41
CA ASP A 270 -1.54 -24.36 3.18
C ASP A 270 -0.14 -24.27 3.81
N ALA A 271 0.76 -23.49 3.23
CA ALA A 271 2.11 -23.24 3.73
C ALA A 271 2.17 -22.01 4.66
N ASP A 272 1.39 -20.98 4.35
CA ASP A 272 1.21 -19.81 5.20
C ASP A 272 -0.24 -19.27 5.09
N PRO A 273 -1.06 -19.39 6.15
CA PRO A 273 -2.46 -18.98 6.11
C PRO A 273 -2.65 -17.47 5.92
N CYS A 274 -1.63 -16.64 6.16
CA CYS A 274 -1.70 -15.20 5.89
C CYS A 274 -1.86 -14.88 4.41
N PHE A 275 -1.42 -15.78 3.51
CA PHE A 275 -1.53 -15.61 2.07
C PHE A 275 -2.84 -16.19 1.48
N ALA A 276 -3.77 -16.65 2.32
CA ALA A 276 -5.06 -17.20 1.89
C ALA A 276 -5.99 -16.21 1.17
N ARG A 277 -5.76 -14.91 1.32
CA ARG A 277 -6.60 -13.86 0.70
C ARG A 277 -6.05 -13.33 -0.63
N LEU A 278 -4.86 -13.77 -1.04
CA LEU A 278 -4.24 -13.53 -2.36
C LEU A 278 -4.81 -14.51 -3.39
#